data_AF-A0A4Q3UEU5-F1
#
_entry.id   AF-A0A4Q3UEU5-F1
#
_cell.length_a   1.000
_cell.length_b   1.000
_cell.length_c   1.000
_cell.angle_alpha   90.00
_cell.angle_beta   90.00
_cell.angle_gamma   90.00
#
_symmetry.space_group_name_H-M   'P 1'
#
loop_
_entity.id
_entity.type
_entity.pdbx_description
1 polymer ?
#
loop_
_entity_poly.entity_id
_entity_poly.type
_entity_poly.pdbx_seq_one_letter_code
_entity_poly.pdbx_strand_id
1 'polypeptide(L)'
;MERKLNLLTTVALATAIVGTAFAQDDLKGYKWRADMHNHGWKVGFLPSQENGRAQTLIANPTKWVTVNINRVAQVDNLDQGDALGKNRADFYALIWVNGQVYKSANYSKDDGSPNWTLKVPVTDDASTIRIRLMEDDGGLEEKDDHVDINPMSKAKDLLIQFNSATGAITGDLTGTKGTMMSSTGLGDDDKGKISFTIG
;
A
#
# COMPACT_ATOMS: atom_id res chain seq x y z
N MET A 1 22.77 -53.13 39.62
CA MET A 1 22.02 -51.87 39.79
C MET A 1 22.48 -50.93 38.67
N GLU A 2 21.94 -51.15 37.47
CA GLU A 2 22.42 -50.52 36.23
C GLU A 2 21.70 -49.19 35.96
N ARG A 3 22.48 -48.13 35.72
CA ARG A 3 21.99 -46.82 35.31
C ARG A 3 21.69 -46.83 33.81
N LYS A 4 20.42 -46.64 33.43
CA LYS A 4 20.04 -46.28 32.06
C LYS A 4 20.14 -44.76 31.90
N LEU A 5 21.08 -44.30 31.07
CA LEU A 5 21.13 -42.93 30.57
C LEU A 5 20.07 -42.77 29.47
N ASN A 6 19.07 -41.93 29.70
CA ASN A 6 18.18 -41.45 28.63
C ASN A 6 18.89 -40.31 27.89
N LEU A 7 19.30 -40.54 26.65
CA LEU A 7 19.64 -39.44 25.73
C LEU A 7 18.33 -38.83 25.20
N LEU A 8 17.97 -37.65 25.72
CA LEU A 8 17.05 -36.74 25.05
C LEU A 8 17.78 -36.12 23.86
N THR A 9 17.39 -36.48 22.65
CA THR A 9 17.80 -35.78 21.44
C THR A 9 16.90 -34.56 21.26
N THR A 10 17.42 -33.38 21.59
CA THR A 10 16.78 -32.09 21.28
C THR A 10 16.79 -31.88 19.76
N VAL A 11 15.63 -31.90 19.11
CA VAL A 11 15.49 -31.44 17.73
C VAL A 11 15.26 -29.93 17.76
N ALA A 12 16.29 -29.16 17.40
CA ALA A 12 16.15 -27.73 17.16
C ALA A 12 15.36 -27.51 15.85
N LEU A 13 14.18 -26.93 15.94
CA LEU A 13 13.48 -26.36 14.80
C LEU A 13 14.22 -25.09 14.36
N ALA A 14 14.96 -25.18 13.26
CA ALA A 14 15.45 -24.02 12.55
C ALA A 14 14.32 -23.45 11.68
N THR A 15 13.60 -22.46 12.20
CA THR A 15 12.67 -21.65 11.39
C THR A 15 13.52 -20.67 10.57
N ALA A 16 13.86 -21.04 9.34
CA ALA A 16 14.43 -20.10 8.38
C ALA A 16 13.30 -19.18 7.87
N ILE A 17 13.34 -17.92 8.28
CA ILE A 17 12.51 -16.85 7.72
C ILE A 17 13.07 -16.55 6.32
N VAL A 18 12.46 -17.13 5.28
CA VAL A 18 12.62 -16.64 3.91
C VAL A 18 11.36 -15.84 3.59
N GLY A 19 11.52 -14.52 3.62
CA GLY A 19 10.48 -13.55 3.35
C GLY A 19 10.11 -13.52 1.88
N THR A 20 9.10 -14.31 1.53
CA THR A 20 8.07 -14.02 0.53
C THR A 20 6.95 -15.02 0.82
N ALA A 21 5.82 -14.53 1.33
CA ALA A 21 4.66 -15.37 1.59
C ALA A 21 4.07 -15.80 0.24
N PHE A 22 4.44 -16.99 -0.23
CA PHE A 22 3.65 -17.68 -1.24
C PHE A 22 2.34 -18.10 -0.58
N ALA A 23 1.20 -17.83 -1.24
CA ALA A 23 -0.10 -18.23 -0.74
C ALA A 23 -0.15 -19.76 -0.58
N GLN A 24 -0.81 -20.26 0.47
CA GLN A 24 -0.88 -21.69 0.78
C GLN A 24 -1.50 -22.54 -0.36
N ASP A 25 -2.28 -21.92 -1.26
CA ASP A 25 -2.83 -22.57 -2.46
C ASP A 25 -1.80 -22.78 -3.58
N ASP A 26 -0.69 -22.01 -3.61
CA ASP A 26 0.39 -22.16 -4.61
C ASP A 26 1.30 -23.38 -4.34
N LEU A 27 1.13 -24.05 -3.20
CA LEU A 27 1.95 -25.21 -2.80
C LEU A 27 1.31 -26.57 -3.11
N LYS A 28 0.13 -26.61 -3.75
CA LYS A 28 -0.49 -27.87 -4.20
C LYS A 28 0.37 -28.54 -5.28
N GLY A 29 1.23 -29.46 -4.86
CA GLY A 29 2.11 -30.24 -5.76
C GLY A 29 3.59 -30.24 -5.36
N TYR A 30 3.99 -29.61 -4.25
CA TYR A 30 5.35 -29.68 -3.74
C TYR A 30 5.46 -30.69 -2.60
N LYS A 31 6.45 -31.60 -2.68
CA LYS A 31 6.78 -32.53 -1.60
C LYS A 31 8.05 -32.03 -0.90
N TRP A 32 8.00 -31.94 0.43
CA TRP A 32 9.19 -31.63 1.22
C TRP A 32 10.19 -32.78 1.11
N ARG A 33 11.42 -32.49 0.73
CA ARG A 33 12.56 -33.42 0.79
C ARG A 33 13.72 -32.75 1.49
N ALA A 34 14.34 -33.47 2.42
CA ALA A 34 15.61 -33.09 3.02
C ALA A 34 16.66 -34.08 2.53
N ASP A 35 17.53 -33.64 1.62
CA ASP A 35 18.60 -34.47 1.10
C ASP A 35 19.92 -34.09 1.78
N MET A 36 20.61 -35.08 2.36
CA MET A 36 21.90 -34.92 3.02
C MET A 36 23.01 -35.16 1.99
N HIS A 37 23.73 -34.12 1.59
CA HIS A 37 24.98 -34.24 0.84
C HIS A 37 26.17 -33.94 1.75
N ASN A 38 27.33 -34.56 1.45
CA ASN A 38 28.56 -34.60 2.26
C ASN A 38 29.15 -33.25 2.73
N HIS A 39 28.52 -32.10 2.45
CA HIS A 39 28.99 -30.75 2.80
C HIS A 39 27.88 -29.82 3.34
N GLY A 40 26.76 -30.34 3.86
CA GLY A 40 25.74 -29.56 4.59
C GLY A 40 24.31 -29.70 4.08
N TRP A 41 23.35 -29.29 4.92
CA TRP A 41 21.91 -29.34 4.62
C TRP A 41 21.51 -28.24 3.63
N LYS A 42 20.87 -28.61 2.53
CA LYS A 42 20.13 -27.68 1.66
C LYS A 42 18.65 -28.02 1.75
N VAL A 43 17.85 -27.09 2.28
CA VAL A 43 16.39 -27.19 2.24
C VAL A 43 15.92 -26.41 1.02
N GLY A 44 15.26 -27.09 0.09
CA GLY A 44 14.76 -26.47 -1.14
C GLY A 44 13.50 -27.17 -1.63
N PHE A 45 12.62 -26.40 -2.28
CA PHE A 45 11.44 -26.93 -2.94
C PHE A 45 11.86 -27.52 -4.29
N LEU A 46 11.71 -28.83 -4.45
CA LEU A 46 11.74 -29.45 -5.77
C LEU A 46 10.28 -29.66 -6.21
N PRO A 47 9.89 -29.22 -7.42
CA PRO A 47 8.56 -29.51 -7.94
C PRO A 47 8.38 -31.04 -7.98
N SER A 48 7.23 -31.54 -7.50
CA SER A 48 6.98 -32.98 -7.61
C SER A 48 6.88 -33.35 -9.09
N GLN A 49 7.71 -34.30 -9.50
CA GLN A 49 7.76 -34.85 -10.86
C GLN A 49 6.60 -35.83 -11.05
N GLU A 50 5.36 -35.38 -10.88
CA GLU A 50 4.19 -36.14 -11.34
C GLU A 50 3.81 -35.57 -12.72
N ASN A 51 4.35 -36.22 -13.76
CA ASN A 51 4.14 -35.96 -15.20
C ASN A 51 5.03 -34.90 -15.90
N GLY A 52 6.37 -34.98 -15.75
CA GLY A 52 7.34 -34.72 -16.83
C GLY A 52 7.34 -33.37 -17.59
N ARG A 53 6.54 -32.38 -17.22
CA ARG A 53 6.58 -31.03 -17.77
C ARG A 53 6.85 -30.08 -16.62
N ALA A 54 8.08 -29.58 -16.55
CA ALA A 54 8.38 -28.41 -15.73
C ALA A 54 7.39 -27.31 -16.14
N GLN A 55 6.46 -26.97 -15.26
CA GLN A 55 5.66 -25.78 -15.45
C GLN A 55 6.60 -24.60 -15.29
N THR A 56 6.97 -23.98 -16.41
CA THR A 56 7.63 -22.68 -16.39
C THR A 56 6.69 -21.74 -15.66
N LEU A 57 7.04 -21.34 -14.43
CA LEU A 57 6.38 -20.22 -13.75
C LEU A 57 6.63 -18.99 -14.61
N ILE A 58 5.68 -18.68 -15.50
CA ILE A 58 5.74 -17.44 -16.27
C ILE A 58 5.45 -16.34 -15.26
N ALA A 59 6.50 -15.63 -14.83
CA ALA A 59 6.34 -14.47 -13.98
C ALA A 59 5.36 -13.51 -14.66
N ASN A 60 4.32 -13.08 -13.95
CA ASN A 60 3.41 -12.06 -14.46
C ASN A 60 4.22 -10.82 -14.83
N PRO A 61 4.02 -10.23 -16.01
CA PRO A 61 4.75 -9.03 -16.40
C PRO A 61 4.47 -7.93 -15.36
N THR A 62 5.53 -7.32 -14.83
CA THR A 62 5.42 -6.22 -13.87
C THR A 62 4.65 -5.06 -14.52
N LYS A 63 3.54 -4.68 -13.90
CA LYS A 63 2.74 -3.51 -14.26
C LYS A 63 3.08 -2.37 -13.30
N TRP A 64 2.66 -1.16 -13.66
CA TRP A 64 2.87 0.03 -12.82
C TRP A 64 1.52 0.67 -12.52
N VAL A 65 1.31 0.99 -11.25
CA VAL A 65 0.26 1.91 -10.82
C VAL A 65 0.91 3.25 -10.55
N THR A 66 0.39 4.29 -11.18
CA THR A 66 0.83 5.68 -11.04
C THR A 66 -0.32 6.46 -10.45
N VAL A 67 -0.09 7.15 -9.33
CA VAL A 67 -1.05 8.09 -8.74
C VAL A 67 -0.42 9.47 -8.83
N ASN A 68 -1.10 10.41 -9.49
CA ASN A 68 -0.65 11.80 -9.56
C ASN A 68 -1.69 12.70 -8.91
N ILE A 69 -1.31 13.35 -7.80
CA ILE A 69 -2.12 14.36 -7.13
C ILE A 69 -1.82 15.71 -7.78
N ASN A 70 -2.75 16.15 -8.62
CA ASN A 70 -2.61 17.30 -9.50
C ASN A 70 -2.95 18.62 -8.81
N ARG A 71 -3.90 18.61 -7.88
CA ARG A 71 -4.32 19.79 -7.13
C ARG A 71 -4.83 19.41 -5.75
N VAL A 72 -4.52 20.24 -4.77
CA VAL A 72 -5.13 20.23 -3.44
C VAL A 72 -5.67 21.63 -3.16
N ALA A 73 -6.76 21.72 -2.42
CA ALA A 73 -7.28 22.98 -1.95
C ALA A 73 -8.01 22.82 -0.62
N GLN A 74 -7.83 23.80 0.23
CA GLN A 74 -8.58 24.06 1.44
C GLN A 74 -9.99 24.50 1.07
N VAL A 75 -11.00 23.91 1.71
CA VAL A 75 -12.41 24.26 1.53
C VAL A 75 -12.95 24.93 2.79
N ASP A 76 -12.70 24.34 3.95
CA ASP A 76 -12.98 24.95 5.24
C ASP A 76 -11.69 25.56 5.83
N ASN A 77 -11.81 26.45 6.81
CA ASN A 77 -10.62 26.98 7.50
C ASN A 77 -9.98 25.86 8.32
N LEU A 78 -8.85 25.33 7.87
CA LEU A 78 -8.09 24.27 8.54
C LEU A 78 -7.30 24.85 9.71
N ASP A 79 -6.91 26.12 9.65
CA ASP A 79 -6.16 26.82 10.69
C ASP A 79 -7.06 27.35 11.82
N GLN A 80 -7.79 26.47 12.51
CA GLN A 80 -8.63 26.84 13.66
C GLN A 80 -7.80 27.15 14.91
N GLY A 81 -7.05 28.25 14.90
CA GLY A 81 -6.26 28.65 16.07
C GLY A 81 -5.46 29.94 15.92
N ASP A 82 -5.30 30.42 14.70
CA ASP A 82 -4.27 31.41 14.43
C ASP A 82 -4.78 32.85 14.64
N ALA A 83 -4.82 33.26 15.91
CA ALA A 83 -5.24 34.60 16.32
C ALA A 83 -4.29 35.72 15.85
N LEU A 84 -3.12 35.38 15.26
CA LEU A 84 -2.04 36.32 14.94
C LEU A 84 -1.64 36.33 13.45
N GLY A 85 -2.28 35.53 12.60
CA GLY A 85 -2.07 35.53 11.15
C GLY A 85 -2.90 34.44 10.51
N LYS A 86 -3.11 34.48 9.20
CA LYS A 86 -3.55 33.27 8.49
C LYS A 86 -2.30 32.46 8.21
N ASN A 87 -2.05 31.38 8.95
CA ASN A 87 -1.17 30.36 8.41
C ASN A 87 -1.80 29.80 7.12
N ARG A 88 -0.94 29.35 6.21
CA ARG A 88 -1.39 28.68 4.99
C ARG A 88 -1.46 27.20 5.28
N ALA A 89 -2.42 26.52 4.66
CA ALA A 89 -2.44 25.07 4.76
C ALA A 89 -1.13 24.45 4.25
N ASP A 90 -0.52 23.60 5.07
CA ASP A 90 0.71 22.88 4.80
C ASP A 90 0.39 21.43 4.42
N PHE A 91 -0.14 21.23 3.22
CA PHE A 91 -0.64 19.93 2.80
C PHE A 91 0.46 18.88 2.58
N TYR A 92 0.19 17.63 2.97
CA TYR A 92 0.88 16.46 2.43
C TYR A 92 -0.08 15.27 2.26
N ALA A 93 0.30 14.31 1.42
CA ALA A 93 -0.50 13.12 1.17
C ALA A 93 0.18 11.86 1.73
N LEU A 94 -0.65 10.96 2.28
CA LEU A 94 -0.29 9.56 2.47
C LEU A 94 -1.06 8.73 1.45
N ILE A 95 -0.34 7.97 0.63
CA ILE A 95 -0.90 7.16 -0.45
C ILE A 95 -0.54 5.71 -0.19
N TRP A 96 -1.53 4.83 -0.08
CA TRP A 96 -1.33 3.40 -0.03
C TRP A 96 -1.65 2.76 -1.38
N VAL A 97 -0.79 1.84 -1.84
CA VAL A 97 -1.09 0.94 -2.97
C VAL A 97 -0.85 -0.48 -2.50
N ASN A 98 -1.90 -1.31 -2.49
CA ASN A 98 -1.85 -2.69 -1.99
C ASN A 98 -1.20 -2.82 -0.59
N GLY A 99 -1.49 -1.86 0.29
CA GLY A 99 -0.99 -1.80 1.67
C GLY A 99 0.38 -1.13 1.84
N GLN A 100 1.13 -0.84 0.78
CA GLN A 100 2.40 -0.10 0.86
C GLN A 100 2.13 1.41 0.92
N VAL A 101 2.63 2.08 1.96
CA VAL A 101 2.41 3.51 2.20
C VAL A 101 3.55 4.38 1.67
N TYR A 102 3.19 5.53 1.11
CA TYR A 102 4.10 6.56 0.63
C TYR A 102 3.64 7.93 1.12
N LYS A 103 4.58 8.73 1.65
CA LYS A 103 4.34 10.12 2.07
C LYS A 103 4.88 11.08 0.99
N SER A 104 4.12 12.09 0.62
CA SER A 104 4.59 13.17 -0.27
C SER A 104 5.45 14.19 0.48
N ALA A 105 6.08 15.11 -0.26
CA ALA A 105 6.60 16.34 0.33
C ALA A 105 5.44 17.25 0.77
N ASN A 106 5.70 18.16 1.71
CA ASN A 106 4.75 19.20 2.12
C ASN A 106 4.54 20.23 1.01
N TYR A 107 3.37 20.88 1.00
CA TYR A 107 2.96 21.92 0.06
C TYR A 107 2.19 23.03 0.77
N SER A 108 2.87 24.17 0.96
CA SER A 108 2.40 25.31 1.76
C SER A 108 1.57 26.31 0.94
N LYS A 109 0.33 25.93 0.59
CA LYS A 109 -0.68 26.80 -0.02
C LYS A 109 -2.10 26.25 0.21
N ASP A 110 -3.01 27.17 0.51
CA ASP A 110 -4.45 26.92 0.63
C ASP A 110 -5.06 26.36 -0.67
N ASP A 111 -4.49 26.66 -1.84
CA ASP A 111 -4.92 26.11 -3.13
C ASP A 111 -3.73 26.07 -4.09
N GLY A 112 -3.43 24.88 -4.63
CA GLY A 112 -2.46 24.78 -5.70
C GLY A 112 -2.19 23.39 -6.21
N SER A 113 -1.21 23.32 -7.11
CA SER A 113 -0.84 22.12 -7.86
C SER A 113 0.51 21.56 -7.40
N PRO A 114 0.53 20.67 -6.40
CA PRO A 114 1.78 20.07 -5.94
C PRO A 114 2.37 19.09 -6.96
N ASN A 115 1.54 18.48 -7.83
CA ASN A 115 1.93 17.48 -8.82
C ASN A 115 2.69 16.28 -8.22
N TRP A 116 2.30 15.85 -7.02
CA TRP A 116 2.92 14.70 -6.37
C TRP A 116 2.66 13.44 -7.17
N THR A 117 3.72 12.76 -7.59
CA THR A 117 3.62 11.53 -8.39
C THR A 117 4.19 10.36 -7.61
N LEU A 118 3.36 9.33 -7.43
CA LEU A 118 3.74 8.02 -6.93
C LEU A 118 3.71 7.01 -8.08
N LYS A 119 4.71 6.13 -8.14
CA LYS A 119 4.75 5.03 -9.11
C LYS A 119 5.18 3.73 -8.43
N VAL A 120 4.30 2.73 -8.41
CA VAL A 120 4.47 1.46 -7.67
C VAL A 120 4.37 0.27 -8.63
N PRO A 121 5.31 -0.69 -8.58
CA PRO A 121 5.19 -1.92 -9.37
C PRO A 121 4.14 -2.84 -8.76
N VAL A 122 3.27 -3.43 -9.58
CA VAL A 122 2.25 -4.39 -9.16
C VAL A 122 2.30 -5.63 -10.07
N THR A 123 1.94 -6.77 -9.50
CA THR A 123 1.85 -8.06 -10.22
C THR A 123 0.44 -8.38 -10.69
N ASP A 124 -0.57 -7.86 -9.96
CA ASP A 124 -1.98 -8.16 -10.20
C ASP A 124 -2.66 -7.07 -11.02
N ASP A 125 -3.77 -7.43 -11.69
CA ASP A 125 -4.59 -6.46 -12.40
C ASP A 125 -5.34 -5.53 -11.46
N ALA A 126 -5.79 -6.04 -10.32
CA ALA A 126 -6.51 -5.26 -9.32
C ALA A 126 -5.53 -4.64 -8.32
N SER A 127 -5.74 -3.37 -7.99
CA SER A 127 -5.01 -2.68 -6.93
C SER A 127 -5.96 -1.84 -6.10
N THR A 128 -5.80 -1.91 -4.78
CA THR A 128 -6.49 -1.03 -3.84
C THR A 128 -5.60 0.16 -3.55
N ILE A 129 -6.14 1.36 -3.76
CA ILE A 129 -5.47 2.64 -3.55
C ILE A 129 -6.22 3.39 -2.45
N ARG A 130 -5.51 3.83 -1.41
CA ARG A 130 -6.04 4.74 -0.39
C ARG A 130 -5.30 6.06 -0.48
N ILE A 131 -6.03 7.17 -0.47
CA ILE A 131 -5.45 8.52 -0.44
C ILE A 131 -5.95 9.22 0.81
N ARG A 132 -5.02 9.68 1.63
CA ARG A 132 -5.24 10.56 2.78
C ARG A 132 -4.56 11.88 2.51
N LEU A 133 -5.27 12.98 2.78
CA LEU A 133 -4.69 14.31 2.76
C LEU A 133 -4.57 14.79 4.21
N MET A 134 -3.42 15.36 4.54
CA MET A 134 -3.08 15.88 5.85
C MET A 134 -2.70 17.36 5.71
N GLU A 135 -2.89 18.10 6.78
CA GLU A 135 -2.43 19.48 6.98
C GLU A 135 -1.41 19.44 8.13
N ASP A 136 -0.25 20.05 7.95
CA ASP A 136 0.86 20.04 8.91
C ASP A 136 0.83 21.35 9.72
N ASP A 137 0.28 21.29 10.93
CA ASP A 137 0.11 22.44 11.82
C ASP A 137 1.43 22.99 12.39
N GLY A 138 2.55 22.31 12.16
CA GLY A 138 3.90 22.78 12.45
C GLY A 138 4.14 23.09 13.92
N GLY A 139 4.62 22.14 14.72
CA GLY A 139 4.97 22.43 16.11
C GLY A 139 5.55 21.27 16.91
N LEU A 140 5.84 21.53 18.20
CA LEU A 140 6.28 20.51 19.16
C LEU A 140 5.11 19.77 19.84
N GLU A 141 3.87 20.28 19.74
CA GLU A 141 2.72 19.78 20.52
C GLU A 141 1.40 19.66 19.75
N GLU A 142 1.31 20.10 18.50
CA GLU A 142 0.08 20.02 17.69
C GLU A 142 0.12 18.78 16.78
N LYS A 143 -1.05 18.27 16.39
CA LYS A 143 -1.21 17.00 15.67
C LYS A 143 -1.75 17.32 14.29
N ASP A 144 -1.00 16.96 13.25
CA ASP A 144 -1.39 17.07 11.85
C ASP A 144 -2.89 16.76 11.64
N ASP A 145 -3.60 17.72 11.04
CA ASP A 145 -5.04 17.63 10.83
C ASP A 145 -5.36 16.73 9.64
N HIS A 146 -6.35 15.87 9.85
CA HIS A 146 -6.83 14.97 8.82
C HIS A 146 -7.89 15.67 7.97
N VAL A 147 -7.52 16.02 6.74
CA VAL A 147 -8.38 16.76 5.82
C VAL A 147 -9.43 15.84 5.20
N ASP A 148 -10.70 16.20 5.31
CA ASP A 148 -11.81 15.48 4.67
C ASP A 148 -11.80 15.73 3.16
N ILE A 149 -11.46 14.69 2.40
CA ILE A 149 -11.51 14.67 0.93
C ILE A 149 -12.51 13.64 0.39
N ASN A 150 -13.30 12.98 1.24
CA ASN A 150 -14.22 11.93 0.83
C ASN A 150 -15.62 12.52 0.52
N PRO A 151 -16.25 12.15 -0.60
CA PRO A 151 -17.60 12.65 -0.91
C PRO A 151 -18.69 11.96 -0.07
N MET A 152 -18.36 11.01 0.79
CA MET A 152 -19.28 10.32 1.69
C MET A 152 -19.09 10.83 3.13
N SER A 153 -20.21 10.99 3.84
CA SER A 153 -20.17 11.38 5.26
C SER A 153 -19.44 10.36 6.13
N LYS A 154 -18.74 10.83 7.19
CA LYS A 154 -18.03 10.00 8.18
C LYS A 154 -16.82 9.23 7.66
N ALA A 155 -16.35 9.59 6.47
CA ALA A 155 -15.09 9.14 5.92
C ALA A 155 -14.29 10.39 5.52
N LYS A 156 -12.97 10.35 5.66
CA LYS A 156 -12.07 11.44 5.24
C LYS A 156 -11.08 11.01 4.16
N ASP A 157 -10.66 9.75 4.18
CA ASP A 157 -9.78 9.13 3.17
C ASP A 157 -10.55 8.71 1.93
N LEU A 158 -9.97 8.78 0.74
CA LEU A 158 -10.51 8.10 -0.44
C LEU A 158 -10.03 6.64 -0.50
N LEU A 159 -10.95 5.71 -0.77
CA LEU A 159 -10.68 4.31 -1.07
C LEU A 159 -11.10 3.99 -2.51
N ILE A 160 -10.13 3.55 -3.31
CA ILE A 160 -10.26 3.37 -4.76
C ILE A 160 -9.80 1.96 -5.14
N GLN A 161 -10.55 1.33 -6.04
CA GLN A 161 -10.17 0.10 -6.69
C GLN A 161 -9.82 0.39 -8.14
N PHE A 162 -8.59 0.06 -8.53
CA PHE A 162 -8.08 0.25 -9.88
C PHE A 162 -7.80 -1.09 -10.54
N ASN A 163 -8.32 -1.29 -11.75
CA ASN A 163 -8.02 -2.44 -12.58
C ASN A 163 -7.10 -2.02 -13.73
N SER A 164 -5.82 -2.40 -13.67
CA SER A 164 -4.79 -2.00 -14.63
C SER A 164 -4.92 -2.64 -16.02
N ALA A 165 -5.60 -3.79 -16.14
CA ALA A 165 -5.91 -4.41 -17.44
C ALA A 165 -6.99 -3.64 -18.21
N THR A 166 -8.06 -3.23 -17.53
CA THR A 166 -9.22 -2.57 -18.15
C THR A 166 -9.16 -1.05 -18.07
N GLY A 167 -8.34 -0.51 -17.16
CA GLY A 167 -8.33 0.89 -16.79
C GLY A 167 -9.52 1.34 -15.94
N ALA A 168 -10.39 0.43 -15.49
CA ALA A 168 -11.56 0.79 -14.70
C ALA A 168 -11.17 1.27 -13.29
N ILE A 169 -11.83 2.32 -12.81
CA ILE A 169 -11.69 2.87 -11.46
C ILE A 169 -13.06 2.85 -10.77
N THR A 170 -13.13 2.29 -9.57
CA THR A 170 -14.35 2.18 -8.73
C THR A 170 -14.02 2.41 -7.25
N GLY A 171 -15.02 2.33 -6.37
CA GLY A 171 -14.88 2.62 -4.93
C GLY A 171 -15.63 3.89 -4.58
N ASP A 172 -15.00 4.77 -3.83
CA ASP A 172 -15.57 6.06 -3.42
C ASP A 172 -15.77 7.02 -4.62
N LEU A 173 -15.00 6.80 -5.68
CA LEU A 173 -15.11 7.50 -6.96
C LEU A 173 -15.12 6.47 -8.10
N THR A 174 -15.75 6.84 -9.21
CA THR A 174 -15.77 6.04 -10.44
C THR A 174 -15.12 6.81 -11.58
N GLY A 175 -14.33 6.12 -12.40
CA GLY A 175 -13.66 6.75 -13.54
C GLY A 175 -12.87 5.76 -14.39
N THR A 176 -11.98 6.32 -15.19
CA THR A 176 -11.09 5.55 -16.07
C THR A 176 -9.65 6.04 -15.96
N LYS A 177 -8.71 5.12 -16.21
CA LYS A 177 -7.27 5.39 -16.27
C LYS A 177 -6.95 6.66 -17.07
N GLY A 178 -6.11 7.51 -16.50
CA GLY A 178 -5.63 8.76 -17.10
C GLY A 178 -6.63 9.92 -17.07
N THR A 179 -7.87 9.71 -16.63
CA THR A 179 -8.86 10.77 -16.50
C THR A 179 -8.68 11.51 -15.18
N MET A 180 -8.74 12.85 -15.23
CA MET A 180 -8.73 13.70 -14.03
C MET A 180 -10.01 13.45 -13.23
N MET A 181 -9.87 13.04 -11.98
CA MET A 181 -10.95 12.92 -11.01
C MET A 181 -10.80 14.01 -9.95
N SER A 182 -11.90 14.39 -9.33
CA SER A 182 -11.89 15.34 -8.22
C SER A 182 -12.89 14.92 -7.16
N SER A 183 -12.56 15.21 -5.91
CA SER A 183 -13.42 14.98 -4.76
C SER A 183 -13.33 16.15 -3.79
N THR A 184 -14.39 16.36 -3.04
CA THR A 184 -14.48 17.37 -1.99
C THR A 184 -15.15 16.72 -0.78
N GLY A 185 -14.61 16.94 0.41
CA GLY A 185 -15.19 16.48 1.66
C GLY A 185 -16.65 16.91 1.80
N LEU A 186 -17.52 15.99 2.19
CA LEU A 186 -18.97 16.25 2.31
C LEU A 186 -19.52 16.06 3.73
N GLY A 187 -18.72 15.60 4.69
CA GLY A 187 -19.24 15.01 5.92
C GLY A 187 -18.87 15.71 7.21
N ASP A 188 -17.60 16.11 7.32
CA ASP A 188 -16.96 16.36 8.62
C ASP A 188 -16.30 17.75 8.66
N ASP A 189 -15.71 18.12 9.79
CA ASP A 189 -14.82 19.28 9.86
C ASP A 189 -13.57 19.05 9.00
N ASP A 190 -12.85 20.14 8.69
CA ASP A 190 -11.57 20.12 7.96
C ASP A 190 -11.68 19.73 6.49
N LYS A 191 -12.68 20.28 5.78
CA LYS A 191 -12.90 19.94 4.38
C LYS A 191 -11.77 20.43 3.48
N GLY A 192 -11.37 19.54 2.60
CA GLY A 192 -10.49 19.83 1.47
C GLY A 192 -11.08 19.35 0.16
N LYS A 193 -10.39 19.72 -0.91
CA LYS A 193 -10.64 19.28 -2.27
C LYS A 193 -9.35 18.73 -2.84
N ILE A 194 -9.46 17.59 -3.51
CA ILE A 194 -8.36 16.96 -4.22
C ILE A 194 -8.73 16.77 -5.70
N SER A 195 -7.75 16.92 -6.59
CA SER A 195 -7.84 16.50 -7.99
C SER A 195 -6.63 15.64 -8.34
N PHE A 196 -6.86 14.51 -9.00
CA PHE A 196 -5.82 13.52 -9.25
C PHE A 196 -6.12 12.64 -10.47
N THR A 197 -5.11 11.90 -10.92
CA THR A 197 -5.20 10.90 -11.99
C THR A 197 -4.58 9.57 -11.54
N ILE A 198 -5.06 8.46 -12.10
CA ILE A 198 -4.50 7.11 -11.89
C ILE A 198 -4.13 6.51 -13.24
N GLY A 199 -2.92 5.94 -13.35
CA GLY A 199 -2.27 5.51 -14.58
C GLY A 199 -1.61 4.14 -14.48
#